data_AF-A0A2H6JVY4-F1
#
_entry.id   AF-A0A2H6JVY4-F1
#
_cell.length_a   1.000
_cell.length_b   1.000
_cell.length_c   1.000
_cell.angle_alpha   90.00
_cell.angle_beta   90.00
_cell.angle_gamma   90.00
#
_symmetry.space_group_name_H-M   'P 1'
#
loop_
_entity.id
_entity.type
_entity.pdbx_description
1 polymer ?
#
loop_
_entity_poly.entity_id
_entity_poly.type
_entity_poly.pdbx_seq_one_letter_code
_entity_poly.pdbx_strand_id
1 'polypeptide(L)'
;MLSTRYRIFAISLAVLIVFGVVVSATAAIPSATEKIKPFDHVFVIVMENQGTESIIGDPEMPFTNYIAQTYGYADNYYGVTHPSMPNYIAMTSGSDWYSHSDNANQMFPHANLADEMEAAGLSWKGYMESLPYAGYTGATYPLEYKEPAVY
;
A
#
# COMPACT_ATOMS: atom_id res chain seq x y z
N MET A 1 -41.01 -80.48 -3.05
CA MET A 1 -41.39 -79.42 -2.10
C MET A 1 -40.45 -79.49 -0.89
N LEU A 2 -39.26 -78.91 -1.05
CA LEU A 2 -38.17 -78.73 -0.07
C LEU A 2 -37.67 -77.30 -0.35
N SER A 3 -37.16 -76.46 0.54
CA SER A 3 -36.84 -76.51 1.97
C SER A 3 -36.32 -75.10 2.34
N THR A 4 -36.16 -74.85 3.65
CA THR A 4 -35.10 -73.99 4.21
C THR A 4 -35.31 -72.47 4.23
N ARG A 5 -35.58 -71.98 5.45
CA ARG A 5 -35.40 -70.61 5.92
C ARG A 5 -33.90 -70.30 6.04
N TYR A 6 -33.39 -69.25 5.39
CA TYR A 6 -32.28 -68.40 5.86
C TYR A 6 -31.92 -67.31 4.83
N ARG A 7 -31.65 -66.09 5.33
CA ARG A 7 -30.88 -64.96 4.71
C ARG A 7 -31.67 -64.20 3.63
N ILE A 8 -31.88 -62.89 3.75
CA ILE A 8 -30.96 -61.79 3.39
C ILE A 8 -31.57 -60.50 4.01
N PHE A 9 -30.94 -59.82 4.97
CA PHE A 9 -30.01 -58.68 4.82
C PHE A 9 -30.52 -57.51 3.96
N ALA A 10 -30.96 -56.42 4.61
CA ALA A 10 -30.87 -55.02 4.14
C ALA A 10 -31.35 -54.11 5.29
N ILE A 11 -30.51 -53.92 6.31
CA ILE A 11 -29.81 -52.65 6.57
C ILE A 11 -30.73 -51.43 6.40
N SER A 12 -31.33 -51.00 7.51
CA SER A 12 -31.79 -49.63 7.66
C SER A 12 -31.60 -49.23 9.13
N LEU A 13 -30.90 -48.10 9.29
CA LEU A 13 -30.94 -47.23 10.45
C LEU A 13 -30.16 -47.66 11.70
N ALA A 14 -28.83 -47.61 11.61
CA ALA A 14 -27.97 -47.32 12.76
C ALA A 14 -27.21 -46.02 12.50
N VAL A 15 -27.93 -44.88 12.54
CA VAL A 15 -27.39 -43.51 12.49
C VAL A 15 -26.84 -43.15 13.87
N LEU A 16 -25.86 -43.88 14.39
CA LEU A 16 -25.41 -43.65 15.75
C LEU A 16 -23.96 -44.01 16.05
N ILE A 17 -23.02 -43.77 15.12
CA ILE A 17 -21.59 -43.71 15.47
C ILE A 17 -20.86 -42.75 14.53
N VAL A 18 -20.97 -41.44 14.75
CA VAL A 18 -19.85 -40.49 14.51
C VAL A 18 -20.05 -39.30 15.45
N PHE A 19 -19.82 -39.49 16.76
CA PHE A 19 -19.49 -38.35 17.61
C PHE A 19 -18.06 -37.95 17.22
N GLY A 20 -17.98 -37.02 16.26
CA GLY A 20 -16.73 -36.46 15.79
C GLY A 20 -16.03 -35.79 16.97
N VAL A 21 -14.93 -36.37 17.43
CA VAL A 21 -13.95 -35.65 18.23
C VAL A 21 -13.29 -34.67 17.29
N VAL A 22 -13.85 -33.45 17.19
CA VAL A 22 -13.15 -32.33 16.57
C VAL A 22 -12.08 -31.91 17.58
N VAL A 23 -10.89 -32.49 17.47
CA VAL A 23 -9.72 -31.94 18.14
C VAL A 23 -9.39 -30.64 17.41
N SER A 24 -9.90 -29.52 17.91
CA SER A 24 -9.40 -28.21 17.52
C SER A 24 -7.96 -28.09 18.01
N ALA A 25 -7.00 -28.52 17.19
CA ALA A 25 -5.62 -28.13 17.34
C ALA A 25 -5.55 -26.64 17.04
N THR A 26 -5.71 -25.80 18.06
CA THR A 26 -5.30 -24.40 17.98
C THR A 26 -3.78 -24.40 17.85
N ALA A 27 -3.28 -24.42 16.62
CA ALA A 27 -1.89 -24.08 16.37
C ALA A 27 -1.70 -22.67 16.93
N ALA A 28 -0.94 -22.55 18.02
CA ALA A 28 -0.51 -21.25 18.50
C ALA A 28 0.30 -20.64 17.37
N ILE A 29 -0.26 -19.63 16.69
CA ILE A 29 0.51 -18.82 15.76
C ILE A 29 1.63 -18.23 16.62
N PRO A 30 2.91 -18.54 16.37
CA PRO A 30 3.98 -17.90 17.09
C PRO A 30 3.79 -16.40 16.89
N SER A 31 3.50 -15.69 17.97
CA SER A 31 3.52 -14.24 17.97
C SER A 31 4.98 -13.86 17.80
N ALA A 32 5.42 -13.78 16.54
CA ALA A 32 6.67 -13.15 16.19
C ALA A 32 6.48 -11.65 16.46
N THR A 33 6.53 -11.28 17.74
CA THR A 33 6.92 -9.94 18.16
C THR A 33 8.44 -9.85 18.03
N GLU A 34 8.94 -10.15 16.83
CA GLU A 34 10.27 -9.68 16.47
C GLU A 34 10.15 -8.16 16.45
N LYS A 35 10.70 -7.52 17.49
CA LYS A 35 10.79 -6.07 17.53
C LYS A 35 11.71 -5.66 16.39
N ILE A 36 11.12 -5.40 15.23
CA ILE A 36 11.82 -4.80 14.10
C ILE A 36 12.48 -3.54 14.66
N LYS A 37 13.82 -3.47 14.56
CA LYS A 37 14.55 -2.27 14.95
C LYS A 37 13.92 -1.10 14.19
N PRO A 38 13.51 -0.02 14.87
CA PRO A 38 13.03 1.16 14.17
C PRO A 38 14.05 1.62 13.13
N PHE A 39 13.55 2.05 11.97
CA PHE A 39 14.41 2.66 10.97
C PHE A 39 15.04 3.93 11.55
N ASP A 40 16.34 4.11 11.30
CA ASP A 40 17.02 5.35 11.70
C ASP A 40 16.55 6.51 10.80
N HIS A 41 16.28 6.23 9.52
CA HIS A 41 15.74 7.17 8.52
C HIS A 41 14.83 6.46 7.51
N VAL A 42 13.80 7.14 7.04
CA VAL A 42 12.93 6.71 5.93
C VAL A 42 12.94 7.81 4.86
N PHE A 43 13.13 7.43 3.60
CA PHE A 43 13.03 8.33 2.46
C PHE A 43 11.90 7.83 1.55
N VAL A 44 10.97 8.73 1.21
CA VAL A 44 9.93 8.49 0.21
C VAL A 44 10.21 9.43 -0.95
N ILE A 45 10.47 8.86 -2.13
CA ILE A 45 10.76 9.58 -3.36
C ILE A 45 9.58 9.34 -4.29
N VAL A 46 8.91 10.42 -4.71
CA VAL A 46 7.77 10.34 -5.63
C VAL A 46 8.17 10.96 -6.96
N MET A 47 7.89 10.24 -8.05
CA MET A 47 8.10 10.72 -9.41
C MET A 47 6.76 11.21 -9.96
N GLU A 48 6.72 12.46 -10.42
CA GLU A 48 5.52 13.05 -10.99
C GLU A 48 5.22 12.44 -12.37
N ASN A 49 3.96 12.05 -12.59
CA ASN A 49 3.45 11.56 -13.88
C ASN A 49 4.20 10.38 -14.51
N GLN A 50 4.83 9.52 -13.71
CA GLN A 50 5.49 8.31 -14.20
C GLN A 50 4.64 7.06 -13.97
N GLY A 51 4.47 6.27 -15.02
CA GLY A 51 3.83 4.96 -14.97
C GLY A 51 4.85 3.82 -14.94
N THR A 52 4.43 2.61 -14.58
CA THR A 52 5.30 1.43 -14.58
C THR A 52 5.99 1.24 -15.94
N GLU A 53 5.25 1.38 -17.04
CA GLU A 53 5.75 1.13 -18.40
C GLU A 53 6.80 2.15 -18.85
N SER A 54 6.87 3.35 -18.24
CA SER A 54 7.92 4.34 -18.53
C SER A 54 9.18 4.15 -17.70
N ILE A 55 9.16 3.28 -16.67
CA ILE A 55 10.27 3.12 -15.72
C ILE A 55 10.86 1.72 -15.74
N ILE A 56 10.02 0.68 -15.63
CA ILE A 56 10.50 -0.70 -15.50
C ILE A 56 10.97 -1.23 -16.85
N GLY A 57 12.25 -1.61 -16.92
CA GLY A 57 12.93 -2.03 -18.14
C GLY A 57 13.61 -0.89 -18.91
N ASP A 58 13.44 0.36 -18.50
CA ASP A 58 14.07 1.51 -19.16
C ASP A 58 15.59 1.53 -18.90
N PRO A 59 16.45 1.44 -19.95
CA PRO A 59 17.90 1.52 -19.80
C PRO A 59 18.40 2.87 -19.30
N GLU A 60 17.63 3.96 -19.44
CA GLU A 60 17.98 5.29 -18.93
C GLU A 60 17.69 5.45 -17.44
N MET A 61 16.97 4.50 -16.82
CA MET A 61 16.65 4.47 -15.39
C MET A 61 17.32 3.27 -14.67
N PRO A 62 18.66 3.09 -14.76
CA PRO A 62 19.33 1.88 -14.29
C PRO A 62 19.26 1.72 -12.76
N PHE A 63 19.30 2.82 -12.00
CA PHE A 63 19.24 2.76 -10.54
C PHE A 63 17.86 2.31 -10.04
N THR A 64 16.77 2.86 -10.59
CA THR A 64 15.40 2.50 -10.21
C THR A 64 15.11 1.04 -10.55
N ASN A 65 15.56 0.58 -11.71
CA ASN A 65 15.45 -0.83 -12.10
C ASN A 65 16.26 -1.76 -11.19
N TYR A 66 17.47 -1.35 -10.80
CA TYR A 66 18.29 -2.10 -9.85
C TYR A 66 17.60 -2.29 -8.49
N ILE A 67 17.06 -1.22 -7.90
CA ILE A 67 16.42 -1.32 -6.58
C ILE A 67 15.12 -2.12 -6.62
N ALA A 68 14.32 -1.99 -7.69
CA ALA A 68 13.10 -2.77 -7.88
C ALA A 68 13.37 -4.28 -7.94
N GLN A 69 14.44 -4.68 -8.65
CA GLN A 69 14.85 -6.08 -8.74
C GLN A 69 15.49 -6.61 -7.44
N THR A 70 16.20 -5.75 -6.70
CA THR A 70 17.00 -6.17 -5.53
C THR A 70 16.20 -6.19 -4.24
N TYR A 71 15.34 -5.18 -4.01
CA TYR A 71 14.69 -4.95 -2.72
C TYR A 71 13.17 -5.18 -2.77
N GLY A 72 12.61 -5.38 -3.96
CA GLY A 72 11.20 -5.67 -4.16
C GLY A 72 10.50 -4.60 -5.00
N TYR A 73 9.45 -5.04 -5.65
CA TYR A 73 8.60 -4.23 -6.51
C TYR A 73 7.14 -4.55 -6.22
N ALA A 74 6.35 -3.53 -5.92
CA ALA A 74 4.92 -3.65 -5.68
C ALA A 74 4.16 -3.50 -7.00
N ASP A 75 3.98 -4.62 -7.72
CA ASP A 75 3.34 -4.68 -9.05
C ASP A 75 1.83 -4.39 -9.04
N ASN A 76 1.22 -4.36 -7.86
CA ASN A 76 -0.19 -4.02 -7.63
C ASN A 76 -0.34 -2.77 -6.73
N TYR A 77 0.51 -1.76 -6.96
CA TYR A 77 0.44 -0.46 -6.29
C TYR A 77 -0.15 0.61 -7.23
N TYR A 78 -1.19 1.30 -6.78
CA TYR A 78 -1.96 2.26 -7.59
C TYR A 78 -2.14 3.60 -6.88
N GLY A 79 -2.35 4.65 -7.67
CA GLY A 79 -2.91 5.90 -7.16
C GLY A 79 -4.32 5.68 -6.61
N VAL A 80 -4.73 6.54 -5.67
CA VAL A 80 -6.08 6.52 -5.08
C VAL A 80 -7.10 7.08 -6.06
N THR A 81 -6.73 8.07 -6.86
CA THR A 81 -7.62 8.71 -7.86
C THR A 81 -6.81 9.49 -8.92
N HIS A 82 -7.49 10.20 -9.80
CA HIS A 82 -6.91 11.25 -10.64
C HIS A 82 -7.64 12.57 -10.35
N PRO A 83 -6.95 13.74 -10.34
CA PRO A 83 -5.57 14.01 -10.78
C PRO A 83 -4.47 13.82 -9.70
N SER A 84 -3.30 14.47 -9.80
CA SER A 84 -2.10 14.23 -8.97
C SER A 84 -2.28 14.66 -7.50
N MET A 85 -2.81 15.86 -7.23
CA MET A 85 -2.92 16.44 -5.89
C MET A 85 -3.66 15.53 -4.90
N PRO A 86 -4.83 14.96 -5.21
CA PRO A 86 -5.51 14.03 -4.31
C PRO A 86 -4.65 12.81 -3.90
N ASN A 87 -3.75 12.33 -4.77
CA ASN A 87 -2.84 11.22 -4.43
C ASN A 87 -1.79 11.64 -3.40
N TYR A 88 -1.22 12.85 -3.53
CA TYR A 88 -0.26 13.37 -2.55
C TYR A 88 -0.90 13.56 -1.17
N ILE A 89 -2.14 14.06 -1.14
CA ILE A 89 -2.90 14.22 0.09
C ILE A 89 -3.23 12.86 0.70
N ALA A 90 -3.66 11.88 -0.09
CA ALA A 90 -3.93 10.54 0.40
C ALA A 90 -2.67 9.82 0.92
N MET A 91 -1.54 9.97 0.23
CA MET A 91 -0.26 9.40 0.66
C MET A 91 0.21 9.93 2.02
N THR A 92 -0.05 11.21 2.31
CA THR A 92 0.42 11.86 3.54
C THR A 92 -0.60 11.83 4.68
N SER A 93 -1.90 11.83 4.39
CA SER A 93 -2.97 11.92 5.40
C SER A 93 -3.88 10.69 5.50
N GLY A 94 -3.69 9.70 4.63
CA GLY A 94 -4.50 8.47 4.60
C GLY A 94 -5.88 8.61 3.97
N SER A 95 -6.24 9.78 3.44
CA SER A 95 -7.49 10.05 2.72
C SER A 95 -7.27 11.11 1.64
N ASP A 96 -8.01 11.04 0.53
CA ASP A 96 -8.03 12.09 -0.49
C ASP A 96 -8.92 13.29 -0.08
N TRP A 97 -9.61 13.19 1.06
CA TRP A 97 -10.58 14.16 1.59
C TRP A 97 -11.59 14.64 0.55
N TYR A 98 -12.02 13.73 -0.34
CA TYR A 98 -12.96 14.02 -1.43
C TYR A 98 -12.47 15.08 -2.42
N SER A 99 -11.15 15.26 -2.54
CA SER A 99 -10.57 16.12 -3.57
C SER A 99 -10.61 15.44 -4.93
N HIS A 100 -11.00 16.20 -5.96
CA HIS A 100 -11.11 15.73 -7.35
C HIS A 100 -10.43 16.68 -8.34
N SER A 101 -9.48 17.50 -7.89
CA SER A 101 -8.79 18.48 -8.73
C SER A 101 -7.36 18.75 -8.25
N ASP A 102 -6.58 19.48 -9.05
CA ASP A 102 -5.25 20.03 -8.69
C ASP A 102 -5.33 21.52 -8.34
N ASN A 103 -6.43 21.95 -7.73
CA ASN A 103 -6.59 23.33 -7.31
C ASN A 103 -5.75 23.62 -6.07
N ALA A 104 -4.62 24.32 -6.27
CA ALA A 104 -3.70 24.75 -5.21
C ALA A 104 -4.34 25.65 -4.12
N ASN A 105 -5.56 26.15 -4.32
CA ASN A 105 -6.28 26.90 -3.29
C ASN A 105 -7.08 26.00 -2.33
N GLN A 106 -7.13 24.68 -2.58
CA GLN A 106 -7.76 23.74 -1.64
C GLN A 106 -6.90 23.62 -0.38
N MET A 107 -7.55 23.64 0.78
CA MET A 107 -6.92 23.46 2.08
C MET A 107 -7.49 22.22 2.75
N PHE A 108 -6.62 21.41 3.35
CA PHE A 108 -6.97 20.16 4.02
C PHE A 108 -6.56 20.24 5.49
N PRO A 109 -7.38 20.85 6.37
CA PRO A 109 -7.06 21.06 7.78
C PRO A 109 -7.26 19.77 8.60
N HIS A 110 -6.53 18.72 8.22
CA HIS A 110 -6.57 17.39 8.84
C HIS A 110 -5.15 16.97 9.21
N ALA A 111 -5.04 16.15 10.26
CA ALA A 111 -3.76 15.59 10.66
C ALA A 111 -3.18 14.73 9.52
N ASN A 112 -1.89 14.84 9.31
CA ASN A 112 -1.13 14.06 8.35
C ASN A 112 0.14 13.49 9.01
N LEU A 113 0.91 12.71 8.25
CA LEU A 113 2.11 12.04 8.75
C LEU A 113 3.14 13.01 9.35
N ALA A 114 3.25 14.25 8.85
CA ALA A 114 4.12 15.27 9.42
C ALA A 114 3.66 15.68 10.82
N ASP A 115 2.36 15.91 11.02
CA ASP A 115 1.80 16.25 12.34
C ASP A 115 2.04 15.11 13.35
N GLU A 116 1.85 13.85 12.91
CA GLU A 116 2.10 12.67 13.74
C GLU A 116 3.59 12.52 14.09
N MET A 117 4.49 12.79 13.13
CA MET A 117 5.94 12.80 13.38
C MET A 117 6.32 13.88 14.39
N GLU A 118 5.78 15.09 14.25
CA GLU A 118 6.03 16.20 15.19
C GLU A 118 5.50 15.89 16.60
N ALA A 119 4.29 15.35 16.71
CA ALA A 119 3.70 14.93 17.98
C ALA A 119 4.52 13.83 18.68
N ALA A 120 5.17 12.96 17.90
CA ALA A 120 6.09 11.93 18.39
C ALA A 120 7.51 12.45 18.68
N GLY A 121 7.80 13.74 18.41
CA GLY A 121 9.14 14.30 18.57
C GLY A 121 10.16 13.83 17.53
N LEU A 122 9.68 13.35 16.38
CA LEU A 122 10.51 12.92 15.24
C LEU A 122 10.74 14.08 14.28
N SER A 123 11.93 14.13 13.69
CA SER A 123 12.27 15.12 12.67
C SER A 123 11.79 14.68 11.28
N TRP A 124 11.31 15.63 10.48
CA TRP A 124 10.98 15.40 9.08
C TRP A 124 11.42 16.59 8.21
N LYS A 125 11.57 16.36 6.90
CA LYS A 125 11.82 17.39 5.89
C LYS A 125 11.15 17.02 4.58
N GLY A 126 10.58 18.02 3.90
CA GLY A 126 10.09 17.90 2.53
C GLY A 126 11.05 18.59 1.55
N TYR A 127 11.24 17.97 0.39
CA TYR A 127 11.97 18.55 -0.74
C TYR A 127 11.04 18.46 -1.95
N MET A 128 10.77 19.61 -2.57
CA MET A 128 9.93 19.70 -3.75
C MET A 128 10.72 20.42 -4.84
N GLU A 129 10.66 19.90 -6.06
CA GLU A 129 11.30 20.55 -7.20
C GLU A 129 10.74 21.96 -7.37
N SER A 130 11.63 22.90 -7.71
CA SER A 130 11.28 24.31 -7.94
C SER A 130 10.65 25.03 -6.74
N LEU A 131 10.72 24.49 -5.52
CA LEU A 131 10.29 25.23 -4.33
C LEU A 131 11.22 26.42 -4.09
N PRO A 132 10.72 27.66 -4.09
CA PRO A 132 11.59 28.85 -4.00
C PRO A 132 12.26 28.99 -2.64
N TYR A 133 11.52 28.67 -1.57
CA TYR A 133 11.98 28.69 -0.19
C TYR A 133 11.02 27.86 0.68
N ALA A 134 11.49 27.42 1.84
CA ALA A 134 10.68 26.66 2.79
C ALA A 134 9.48 27.48 3.27
N GLY A 135 8.28 26.89 3.22
CA GLY A 135 7.04 27.55 3.63
C GLY A 135 6.40 28.43 2.55
N TYR A 136 6.84 28.35 1.29
CA TYR A 136 6.14 28.97 0.17
C TYR A 136 4.73 28.38 0.02
N THR A 137 3.70 29.25 -0.03
CA THR A 137 2.29 28.86 -0.13
C THR A 137 1.65 29.24 -1.48
N GLY A 138 2.47 29.63 -2.48
CA GLY A 138 1.97 29.95 -3.81
C GLY A 138 1.82 28.70 -4.69
N ALA A 139 0.99 28.79 -5.73
CA ALA A 139 0.66 27.65 -6.59
C ALA A 139 1.78 27.28 -7.59
N THR A 140 2.58 28.25 -8.04
CA THR A 140 3.63 28.03 -9.05
C THR A 140 4.89 28.84 -8.74
N TYR A 141 6.05 28.30 -9.12
CA TYR A 141 7.33 29.02 -9.10
C TYR A 141 8.35 28.37 -10.08
N PRO A 142 9.15 29.16 -10.82
CA PRO A 142 8.94 30.59 -11.08
C PRO A 142 7.60 30.80 -11.82
N LEU A 143 7.07 32.03 -11.81
CA LEU A 143 5.78 32.37 -12.47
C LEU A 143 5.77 32.13 -13.99
N GLU A 144 6.92 31.75 -14.57
CA GLU A 144 7.12 31.41 -15.98
C GLU A 144 7.74 30.01 -16.07
N TYR A 145 6.91 28.97 -16.22
CA TYR A 145 7.38 27.64 -16.58
C TYR A 145 7.63 27.61 -18.09
N LYS A 146 8.89 27.67 -18.52
CA LYS A 146 9.29 27.17 -19.84
C LYS A 146 9.71 25.72 -19.64
N GLU A 147 8.92 24.79 -20.17
CA GLU A 147 9.37 23.41 -20.39
C GLU A 147 10.80 23.48 -20.96
N PRO A 148 11.84 22.94 -20.28
CA PRO A 148 13.12 22.77 -20.93
C PRO A 148 12.89 21.79 -22.08
N ALA A 149 13.15 22.26 -23.31
CA ALA A 149 13.24 21.37 -24.45
C ALA A 149 14.18 20.22 -24.05
N VAL A 150 13.64 19.01 -24.04
CA VAL A 150 14.41 17.77 -23.91
C VAL A 150 15.50 17.83 -25.00
N TYR A 151 16.77 17.82 -24.57
CA TYR A 151 17.91 17.62 -25.46
C TYR A 151 18.11 16.12 -25.71
#